data_AF-A0A9D6V4Y2-F1
#
_entry.id   AF-A0A9D6V4Y2-F1
#
_cell.length_a   1.000
_cell.length_b   1.000
_cell.length_c   1.000
_cell.angle_alpha   90.00
_cell.angle_beta   90.00
_cell.angle_gamma   90.00
#
_symmetry.space_group_name_H-M   'P 1'
#
loop_
_entity.id
_entity.type
_entity.pdbx_description
1 polymer ?
#
loop_
_entity_poly.entity_id
_entity_poly.type
_entity_poly.pdbx_seq_one_letter_code
_entity_poly.pdbx_strand_id
1 'polypeptide(L)'
;IETELSSSSCISLLYTHPAAFRSLSGLFGPCGDGCHTCGIMGIIGVLADGSYALCGIGETVPELVFGSAATDSLEEVWLNSPLLREIREGLPNRLSGVCGKCLMKRICLGECIAQNYYLTRDLWSPFWYCDAALKGGVFPKSRLAQAERDESEKQKIPPQSAETR
;
A
#
# COMPACT_ATOMS: atom_id res chain seq x y z
N ILE A 1 -9.14 10.66 -18.75
CA ILE A 1 -10.07 9.64 -18.21
C ILE A 1 -10.79 10.16 -16.98
N GLU A 2 -10.19 10.24 -15.78
CA GLU A 2 -10.90 10.68 -14.56
C GLU A 2 -11.67 12.00 -14.73
N THR A 3 -11.02 13.06 -15.19
CA THR A 3 -11.65 14.39 -15.34
C THR A 3 -12.68 14.45 -16.46
N GLU A 4 -12.51 13.66 -17.51
CA GLU A 4 -13.31 13.71 -18.74
C GLU A 4 -14.61 12.90 -18.61
N LEU A 5 -14.53 11.70 -18.03
CA LEU A 5 -15.70 10.86 -17.77
C LEU A 5 -16.52 11.37 -16.58
N SER A 6 -15.85 11.91 -15.55
CA SER A 6 -16.56 12.51 -14.41
C SER A 6 -17.31 13.80 -14.79
N SER A 7 -16.83 14.55 -15.79
CA SER A 7 -17.50 15.78 -16.25
C SER A 7 -18.64 15.51 -17.25
N SER A 8 -18.63 14.37 -17.92
CA SER A 8 -19.63 14.00 -18.93
C SER A 8 -20.74 13.09 -18.42
N SER A 9 -20.62 12.56 -17.20
CA SER A 9 -21.63 11.68 -16.61
C SER A 9 -22.52 12.40 -15.61
N CYS A 10 -23.79 12.00 -15.55
CA CYS A 10 -24.76 12.48 -14.56
C CYS A 10 -24.70 11.73 -13.22
N ILE A 11 -23.77 10.79 -13.09
CA ILE A 11 -23.57 9.95 -11.91
C ILE A 11 -22.19 10.21 -11.31
N SER A 12 -22.08 10.16 -9.99
CA SER A 12 -20.78 10.30 -9.31
C SER A 12 -19.90 9.10 -9.61
N LEU A 13 -18.75 9.33 -10.25
CA LEU A 13 -17.74 8.30 -10.49
C LEU A 13 -16.69 8.34 -9.39
N LEU A 14 -16.50 7.20 -8.72
CA LEU A 14 -15.44 7.00 -7.72
C LEU A 14 -14.42 6.02 -8.30
N TYR A 15 -13.18 6.48 -8.43
CA TYR A 15 -12.09 5.66 -8.94
C TYR A 15 -11.24 5.12 -7.80
N THR A 16 -11.10 3.80 -7.73
CA THR A 16 -10.28 3.11 -6.72
C THR A 16 -8.83 2.98 -7.21
N HIS A 17 -8.19 4.12 -7.49
CA HIS A 17 -6.79 4.14 -7.89
C HIS A 17 -5.85 4.17 -6.66
N PRO A 18 -4.69 3.49 -6.75
CA PRO A 18 -3.67 3.61 -5.73
C PRO A 18 -3.25 5.06 -5.53
N ALA A 19 -2.90 5.41 -4.28
CA ALA A 19 -2.47 6.76 -3.93
C ALA A 19 -1.31 7.28 -4.81
N ALA A 20 -0.49 6.40 -5.39
CA ALA A 20 0.55 6.77 -6.34
C ALA A 20 0.01 7.48 -7.60
N PHE A 21 -1.17 7.12 -8.08
CA PHE A 21 -1.80 7.64 -9.30
C PHE A 21 -2.72 8.85 -9.04
N ARG A 22 -3.06 9.10 -7.77
CA ARG A 22 -3.91 10.23 -7.40
C ARG A 22 -3.15 11.55 -7.38
N SER A 23 -3.85 12.62 -7.73
CA SER A 23 -3.36 13.99 -7.57
C SER A 23 -3.26 14.36 -6.09
N LEU A 24 -2.38 15.31 -5.75
CA LEU A 24 -2.26 15.77 -4.35
C LEU A 24 -3.54 16.46 -3.86
N SER A 25 -4.26 17.16 -4.76
CA SER A 25 -5.56 17.75 -4.43
C SER A 25 -6.62 16.68 -4.18
N GLY A 26 -6.58 15.54 -4.87
CA GLY A 26 -7.49 14.42 -4.61
C GLY A 26 -7.18 13.68 -3.30
N LEU A 27 -5.94 13.73 -2.82
CA LEU A 27 -5.54 13.10 -1.55
C LEU A 27 -5.72 14.01 -0.33
N PHE A 28 -5.44 15.30 -0.46
CA PHE A 28 -5.35 16.25 0.67
C PHE A 28 -6.22 17.50 0.51
N GLY A 29 -6.97 17.62 -0.58
CA GLY A 29 -7.81 18.79 -0.84
C GLY A 29 -9.08 18.82 0.02
N PRO A 30 -9.84 19.92 0.00
CA PRO A 30 -11.08 20.08 0.77
C PRO A 30 -12.17 19.06 0.42
N CYS A 31 -12.14 18.55 -0.82
CA CYS A 31 -13.01 17.47 -1.30
C CYS A 31 -12.30 16.10 -1.32
N GLY A 32 -11.09 16.02 -0.77
CA GLY A 32 -10.36 14.76 -0.60
C GLY A 32 -11.01 14.00 0.55
N ASP A 33 -11.75 12.94 0.24
CA ASP A 33 -12.49 12.16 1.22
C ASP A 33 -11.61 11.26 2.10
N GLY A 34 -10.32 11.09 1.77
CA GLY A 34 -9.42 10.13 2.45
C GLY A 34 -9.93 8.68 2.41
N CYS A 35 -11.04 8.41 1.71
CA CYS A 35 -11.91 7.25 1.91
C CYS A 35 -11.39 5.98 1.20
N HIS A 36 -10.24 6.07 0.54
CA HIS A 36 -9.71 5.02 -0.32
C HIS A 36 -8.51 4.27 0.28
N THR A 37 -8.08 4.64 1.49
CA THR A 37 -7.01 3.90 2.17
C THR A 37 -7.61 2.82 3.07
N CYS A 38 -7.16 1.58 2.89
CA CYS A 38 -7.52 0.48 3.78
C CYS A 38 -7.10 0.80 5.22
N GLY A 39 -8.04 0.70 6.17
CA GLY A 39 -7.81 0.91 7.61
C GLY A 39 -7.06 -0.22 8.31
N ILE A 40 -6.20 -0.96 7.60
CA ILE A 40 -5.57 -2.23 8.02
C ILE A 40 -4.91 -2.18 9.42
N MET A 41 -4.50 -0.99 9.88
CA MET A 41 -3.88 -0.79 11.20
C MET A 41 -4.87 -0.81 12.37
N GLY A 42 -6.16 -0.59 12.11
CA GLY A 42 -7.18 -0.36 13.13
C GLY A 42 -8.51 -1.06 12.87
N ILE A 43 -8.57 -2.01 11.93
CA ILE A 43 -9.77 -2.76 11.61
C ILE A 43 -9.57 -4.25 11.82
N ILE A 44 -10.65 -4.92 12.21
CA ILE A 44 -10.81 -6.37 12.15
C ILE A 44 -12.23 -6.65 11.64
N GLY A 45 -12.36 -7.58 10.71
CA GLY A 45 -13.65 -8.00 10.17
C GLY A 45 -14.32 -9.02 11.07
N VAL A 46 -15.64 -8.97 11.15
CA VAL A 46 -16.46 -10.05 11.71
C VAL A 46 -17.28 -10.63 10.56
N LEU A 47 -17.06 -11.91 10.28
CA LEU A 47 -17.72 -12.66 9.22
C LEU A 47 -19.14 -13.08 9.64
N ALA A 48 -19.93 -13.59 8.70
CA ALA A 48 -21.34 -13.93 8.95
C ALA A 48 -21.52 -15.06 9.97
N ASP A 49 -20.54 -15.95 10.09
CA ASP A 49 -20.47 -17.03 11.08
C ASP A 49 -19.94 -16.57 12.46
N GLY A 50 -19.59 -15.28 12.59
CA GLY A 50 -18.99 -14.72 13.78
C GLY A 50 -17.46 -14.85 13.84
N SER A 51 -16.81 -15.37 12.79
CA SER A 51 -15.35 -15.46 12.75
C SER A 51 -14.69 -14.08 12.66
N TYR A 52 -13.64 -13.86 13.44
CA TYR A 52 -12.78 -12.70 13.32
C TYR A 52 -11.79 -12.89 12.17
N ALA A 53 -11.71 -11.95 11.25
CA ALA A 53 -10.82 -12.02 10.10
C ALA A 53 -10.13 -10.68 9.81
N LEU A 54 -9.13 -10.67 8.93
CA LEU A 54 -8.44 -9.44 8.53
C LEU A 54 -9.39 -8.40 7.92
N CYS A 55 -10.28 -8.87 7.07
CA CYS A 55 -11.42 -8.15 6.50
C CYS A 55 -12.37 -9.20 5.90
N GLY A 56 -13.28 -8.81 5.00
CA GLY A 56 -14.15 -9.76 4.29
C GLY A 56 -13.42 -10.84 3.47
N ILE A 57 -12.10 -10.71 3.24
CA ILE A 57 -11.30 -11.72 2.56
C ILE A 57 -11.29 -13.07 3.30
N GLY A 58 -11.50 -13.07 4.62
CA GLY A 58 -11.46 -14.28 5.45
C GLY A 58 -12.44 -15.36 4.99
N GLU A 59 -13.55 -14.99 4.33
CA GLU A 59 -14.50 -15.91 3.69
C GLU A 59 -13.83 -16.82 2.64
N THR A 60 -12.79 -16.33 1.99
CA THR A 60 -12.10 -17.02 0.89
C THR A 60 -10.68 -17.46 1.23
N VAL A 61 -10.07 -16.86 2.26
CA VAL A 61 -8.70 -17.10 2.70
C VAL A 61 -8.72 -17.41 4.20
N PRO A 62 -8.91 -18.69 4.58
CA PRO A 62 -8.99 -19.10 5.98
C PRO A 62 -7.74 -18.75 6.79
N GLU A 63 -6.58 -18.63 6.16
CA GLU A 63 -5.31 -18.23 6.80
C GLU A 63 -5.35 -16.78 7.34
N LEU A 64 -6.34 -15.99 6.92
CA LEU A 64 -6.58 -14.62 7.39
C LEU A 64 -7.72 -14.54 8.41
N VAL A 65 -8.13 -15.67 8.99
CA VAL A 65 -9.09 -15.78 10.10
C VAL A 65 -8.33 -16.02 11.40
N PHE A 66 -8.73 -15.34 12.48
CA PHE A 66 -7.95 -15.24 13.73
C PHE A 66 -8.66 -15.80 14.97
N GLY A 67 -9.93 -16.16 14.86
CA GLY A 67 -10.74 -16.66 15.98
C GLY A 67 -12.24 -16.51 15.70
N SER A 68 -13.07 -16.68 16.72
CA SER A 68 -14.51 -16.52 16.67
C SER A 68 -15.05 -15.66 17.80
N ALA A 69 -16.00 -14.78 17.50
CA ALA A 69 -16.68 -13.94 18.48
C ALA A 69 -17.51 -14.74 19.50
N ALA A 70 -17.84 -15.99 19.20
CA ALA A 70 -18.57 -16.85 20.14
C ALA A 70 -17.68 -17.40 21.26
N THR A 71 -16.37 -17.54 21.02
CA THR A 71 -15.45 -18.25 21.92
C THR A 71 -14.27 -17.40 22.38
N ASP A 72 -13.80 -16.49 21.54
CA ASP A 72 -12.54 -15.79 21.74
C ASP A 72 -12.77 -14.32 22.10
N SER A 73 -11.97 -13.82 23.04
CA SER A 73 -11.95 -12.40 23.38
C SER A 73 -11.41 -11.58 22.21
N LEU A 74 -12.16 -10.54 21.81
CA LEU A 74 -11.71 -9.61 20.78
C LEU A 74 -10.38 -8.95 21.15
N GLU A 75 -10.20 -8.59 22.42
CA GLU A 75 -8.95 -7.97 22.90
C GLU A 75 -7.76 -8.90 22.72
N GLU A 76 -7.94 -10.18 23.09
CA GLU A 76 -6.89 -11.20 22.96
C GLU A 76 -6.52 -11.43 21.50
N VAL A 77 -7.52 -11.65 20.64
CA VAL A 77 -7.30 -11.84 19.20
C VAL A 77 -6.64 -10.60 18.59
N TRP A 78 -7.12 -9.40 18.93
CA TRP A 78 -6.60 -8.15 18.38
C TRP A 78 -5.15 -7.90 18.80
N LEU A 79 -4.80 -8.09 20.07
CA LEU A 79 -3.46 -7.79 20.58
C LEU A 79 -2.45 -8.90 20.26
N ASN A 80 -2.85 -10.16 20.32
CA ASN A 80 -1.94 -11.30 20.36
C ASN A 80 -1.95 -12.18 19.10
N SER A 81 -2.84 -11.97 18.13
CA SER A 81 -2.79 -12.68 16.84
C SER A 81 -1.41 -12.49 16.16
N PRO A 82 -0.67 -13.58 15.87
CA PRO A 82 0.67 -13.48 15.28
C PRO A 82 0.67 -12.72 13.95
N LEU A 83 -0.33 -12.95 13.09
CA LEU A 83 -0.40 -12.29 11.79
C LEU A 83 -0.72 -10.80 11.91
N LEU A 84 -1.62 -10.42 12.82
CA LEU A 84 -1.93 -9.00 13.05
C LEU A 84 -0.71 -8.25 13.59
N ARG A 85 0.06 -8.88 14.49
CA ARG A 85 1.33 -8.33 14.97
C ARG A 85 2.34 -8.19 13.84
N GLU A 86 2.48 -9.22 13.00
CA GLU A 86 3.38 -9.19 11.85
C GLU A 86 3.03 -8.03 10.89
N ILE A 87 1.74 -7.81 10.62
CA ILE A 87 1.24 -6.71 9.78
C ILE A 87 1.59 -5.35 10.39
N ARG A 88 1.33 -5.14 11.68
CA ARG A 88 1.61 -3.87 12.37
C ARG A 88 3.09 -3.55 12.45
N GLU A 89 3.93 -4.55 12.68
CA GLU A 89 5.38 -4.40 12.75
C GLU A 89 6.02 -4.26 11.36
N GLY A 90 5.44 -4.93 10.36
CA GLY A 90 5.99 -4.99 9.01
C GLY A 90 5.65 -3.80 8.12
N LEU A 91 4.41 -3.30 8.19
CA LEU A 91 3.97 -2.21 7.31
C LEU A 91 4.50 -0.84 7.77
N PRO A 92 4.83 0.06 6.83
CA PRO A 92 4.95 -0.14 5.38
C PRO A 92 6.38 -0.56 4.96
N ASN A 93 7.26 -0.88 5.92
CA ASN A 93 8.69 -0.98 5.68
C ASN A 93 9.10 -2.28 4.98
N ARG A 94 8.39 -3.39 5.22
CA ARG A 94 8.67 -4.70 4.61
C ARG A 94 8.13 -4.84 3.18
N LEU A 95 7.33 -3.89 2.70
CA LEU A 95 6.81 -3.92 1.33
C LEU A 95 7.95 -4.04 0.31
N SER A 96 7.78 -4.94 -0.66
CA SER A 96 8.75 -5.23 -1.70
C SER A 96 8.38 -4.55 -3.04
N GLY A 97 9.23 -4.74 -4.05
CA GLY A 97 8.99 -4.27 -5.41
C GLY A 97 8.76 -2.76 -5.53
N VAL A 98 7.82 -2.37 -6.40
CA VAL A 98 7.47 -0.95 -6.61
C VAL A 98 6.87 -0.31 -5.36
N CYS A 99 6.09 -1.05 -4.57
CA CYS A 99 5.46 -0.55 -3.35
C CYS A 99 6.51 -0.22 -2.27
N GLY A 100 7.56 -1.03 -2.14
CA GLY A 100 8.69 -0.77 -1.24
C GLY A 100 9.46 0.51 -1.58
N LYS A 101 9.53 0.85 -2.88
CA LYS A 101 10.23 2.03 -3.41
C LYS A 101 9.32 3.26 -3.52
N CYS A 102 8.02 3.13 -3.29
CA CYS A 102 7.06 4.21 -3.47
C CYS A 102 7.08 5.21 -2.30
N LEU A 103 7.18 6.50 -2.60
CA LEU A 103 7.08 7.60 -1.63
C LEU A 103 5.72 7.63 -0.92
N MET A 104 4.68 7.10 -1.56
CA MET A 104 3.32 7.05 -0.99
C MET A 104 3.07 5.86 -0.06
N LYS A 105 4.05 4.96 0.15
CA LYS A 105 3.83 3.71 0.89
C LYS A 105 3.34 3.90 2.33
N ARG A 106 3.65 5.02 2.98
CA ARG A 106 3.16 5.32 4.35
C ARG A 106 1.67 5.64 4.41
N ILE A 107 1.11 6.16 3.32
CA ILE A 107 -0.31 6.48 3.21
C ILE A 107 -1.06 5.30 2.59
N CYS A 108 -0.48 4.70 1.54
CA CYS A 108 -1.07 3.64 0.75
C CYS A 108 -1.03 2.26 1.45
N LEU A 109 0.00 2.01 2.26
CA LEU A 109 0.25 0.74 2.95
C LEU A 109 0.28 -0.49 2.02
N GLY A 110 0.63 -0.30 0.73
CA GLY A 110 0.74 -1.39 -0.25
C GLY A 110 -0.57 -1.82 -0.91
N GLU A 111 -1.63 -0.99 -0.79
CA GLU A 111 -3.03 -1.14 -1.22
C GLU A 111 -3.55 -2.58 -1.37
N CYS A 112 -4.35 -3.02 -0.40
CA CYS A 112 -4.88 -4.38 -0.22
C CYS A 112 -3.83 -5.48 -0.04
N ILE A 113 -3.20 -5.51 1.14
CA ILE A 113 -2.31 -6.59 1.59
C ILE A 113 -2.99 -7.97 1.55
N ALA A 114 -4.29 -8.02 1.82
CA ALA A 114 -5.09 -9.23 1.67
C ALA A 114 -5.08 -9.76 0.23
N GLN A 115 -5.22 -8.87 -0.77
CA GLN A 115 -5.17 -9.26 -2.18
C GLN A 115 -3.76 -9.66 -2.60
N ASN A 116 -2.74 -8.96 -2.11
CA ASN A 116 -1.34 -9.31 -2.34
C ASN A 116 -1.06 -10.74 -1.87
N TYR A 117 -1.49 -11.07 -0.65
CA TYR A 117 -1.37 -12.42 -0.11
C TYR A 117 -2.20 -13.45 -0.88
N TYR A 118 -3.45 -13.14 -1.25
CA TYR A 118 -4.28 -14.04 -2.05
C TYR A 118 -3.61 -14.43 -3.37
N LEU A 119 -3.00 -13.46 -4.07
CA LEU A 119 -2.39 -13.67 -5.38
C LEU A 119 -1.02 -14.35 -5.31
N THR A 120 -0.21 -14.03 -4.30
CA THR A 120 1.22 -14.38 -4.29
C THR A 120 1.63 -15.27 -3.11
N ARG A 121 0.76 -15.43 -2.11
CA ARG A 121 1.05 -16.00 -0.79
C ARG A 121 2.13 -15.24 -0.01
N ASP A 122 2.35 -13.98 -0.36
CA ASP A 122 3.25 -13.05 0.31
C ASP A 122 2.52 -11.72 0.62
N LEU A 123 2.36 -11.40 1.91
CA LEU A 123 1.78 -10.15 2.39
C LEU A 123 2.55 -8.92 1.87
N TRP A 124 3.85 -9.08 1.66
CA TRP A 124 4.78 -8.00 1.35
C TRP A 124 4.98 -7.79 -0.15
N SER A 125 4.35 -8.61 -0.98
CA SER A 125 4.41 -8.48 -2.42
C SER A 125 3.85 -7.13 -2.88
N PRO A 126 4.34 -6.57 -4.00
CA PRO A 126 3.81 -5.33 -4.53
C PRO A 126 2.38 -5.51 -5.01
N PHE A 127 1.57 -4.46 -4.86
CA PHE A 127 0.22 -4.44 -5.40
C PHE A 127 0.24 -4.66 -6.92
N TRP A 128 -0.56 -5.62 -7.40
CA TRP A 128 -0.55 -6.06 -8.79
C TRP A 128 -0.71 -4.90 -9.79
N TYR A 129 -1.57 -3.93 -9.47
CA TYR A 129 -1.79 -2.74 -10.30
C TYR A 129 -0.48 -1.98 -10.45
N CYS A 130 0.16 -1.66 -9.32
CA CYS A 130 1.37 -0.85 -9.31
C CYS A 130 2.52 -1.57 -10.03
N ASP A 131 2.64 -2.88 -9.83
CA ASP A 131 3.67 -3.70 -10.47
C ASP A 131 3.46 -3.77 -11.99
N ALA A 132 2.23 -4.01 -12.44
CA ALA A 132 1.86 -3.98 -13.86
C ALA A 132 2.10 -2.59 -14.48
N ALA A 133 1.76 -1.53 -13.78
CA ALA A 133 1.99 -0.16 -14.25
C ALA A 133 3.49 0.18 -14.36
N LEU A 134 4.32 -0.34 -13.45
CA LEU A 134 5.77 -0.15 -13.53
C LEU A 134 6.35 -0.89 -14.75
N LYS A 135 5.94 -2.16 -14.94
CA LYS A 135 6.34 -2.98 -16.09
C LYS A 135 5.89 -2.38 -17.42
N GLY A 136 4.69 -1.79 -17.45
CA GLY A 136 4.14 -1.08 -18.60
C GLY A 136 4.70 0.33 -18.81
N GLY A 137 5.61 0.81 -17.95
CA GLY A 137 6.21 2.14 -18.08
C GLY A 137 5.28 3.32 -17.77
N VAL A 138 4.10 3.05 -17.20
CA VAL A 138 3.08 4.07 -16.87
C VAL A 138 3.03 4.42 -15.38
N PHE A 139 3.85 3.77 -14.54
CA PHE A 139 3.96 4.14 -13.13
C PHE A 139 4.60 5.54 -12.97
N PRO A 140 4.01 6.44 -12.16
CA PRO A 140 4.54 7.79 -11.98
C PRO A 140 5.94 7.80 -11.36
N LYS A 141 6.97 8.12 -12.15
CA LYS A 141 8.38 8.16 -11.69
C LYS A 141 8.59 9.12 -10.51
N SER A 142 7.82 10.21 -10.45
CA SER A 142 7.83 11.17 -9.34
C SER A 142 7.39 10.58 -7.99
N ARG A 143 6.84 9.36 -7.99
CA ARG A 143 6.42 8.63 -6.77
C ARG A 143 7.44 7.58 -6.34
N LEU A 144 8.51 7.36 -7.10
CA LEU A 144 9.60 6.48 -6.66
C LEU A 144 10.58 7.30 -5.82
N ALA A 145 10.98 6.76 -4.68
CA ALA A 145 12.16 7.23 -3.99
C ALA A 145 13.33 7.06 -4.96
N GLN A 146 14.13 8.11 -5.14
CA GLN A 146 15.41 7.98 -5.83
C GLN A 146 16.32 7.14 -4.94
N ALA A 147 16.29 5.83 -5.14
CA ALA A 147 17.44 5.02 -4.83
C ALA A 147 18.53 5.45 -5.82
N GLU A 148 19.52 6.18 -5.30
CA GLU A 148 20.77 6.57 -5.98
C GLU A 148 20.66 7.71 -7.01
N ARG A 149 20.52 8.95 -6.53
CA ARG A 149 21.48 9.96 -7.01
C ARG A 149 22.78 9.68 -6.25
N ASP A 150 23.91 9.60 -6.94
CA ASP A 150 25.26 9.69 -6.37
C ASP A 150 25.93 8.43 -5.76
N GLU A 151 25.98 7.30 -6.48
CA GLU A 151 27.19 6.44 -6.43
C GLU A 151 27.99 6.49 -7.74
N SER A 152 27.32 6.51 -8.89
CA SER A 152 27.99 6.69 -10.20
C SER A 152 28.45 8.13 -10.46
N GLU A 153 27.94 9.12 -9.70
CA GLU A 153 28.32 10.55 -9.81
C GLU A 153 29.38 10.95 -8.77
N LYS A 154 29.47 10.24 -7.62
CA LYS A 154 30.58 10.40 -6.65
C LYS A 154 31.94 9.95 -7.18
N GLN A 155 31.97 9.08 -8.19
CA GLN A 155 33.19 8.65 -8.87
C GLN A 155 33.63 9.58 -10.01
N LYS A 156 32.90 10.68 -10.28
CA LYS A 156 33.21 11.61 -11.38
C LYS A 156 33.77 12.96 -10.96
N ILE A 157 34.06 13.19 -9.67
CA ILE A 157 34.79 14.37 -9.24
C ILE A 157 36.29 14.04 -9.29
N PRO A 158 37.08 14.53 -10.27
CA PRO A 158 38.51 14.35 -10.24
C PRO A 158 39.07 15.14 -9.05
N PRO A 159 40.11 14.65 -8.36
CA PRO A 159 40.83 15.49 -7.41
C PRO A 159 41.37 16.70 -8.18
N GLN A 160 40.94 17.91 -7.78
CA GLN A 160 41.56 19.13 -8.25
C GLN A 160 43.05 19.05 -7.90
N SER A 161 43.88 19.03 -8.93
CA SER A 161 45.32 19.16 -8.83
C SER A 161 45.65 20.39 -7.99
N ALA A 162 46.25 20.18 -6.83
CA ALA A 162 46.89 21.22 -6.07
C ALA A 162 48.12 21.71 -6.85
N GLU A 163 47.92 22.68 -7.73
CA GLU A 163 49.00 23.50 -8.27
C GLU A 163 49.43 24.53 -7.20
N THR A 164 50.66 24.32 -6.73
CA THR A 164 51.67 25.36 -6.50
C THR A 164 51.47 26.35 -5.35
N ARG A 165 52.24 26.14 -4.26
CA ARG A 165 53.19 27.15 -3.77
C ARG A 165 54.28 26.53 -2.91
#